data_AF-A0A2A2R4Z6-F1
#
_entry.id   AF-A0A2A2R4Z6-F1
#
_cell.length_a   1.000
_cell.length_b   1.000
_cell.length_c   1.000
_cell.angle_alpha   90.00
_cell.angle_beta   90.00
_cell.angle_gamma   90.00
#
_symmetry.space_group_name_H-M   'P 1'
#
loop_
_entity.id
_entity.type
_entity.pdbx_description
1 polymer ?
#
loop_
_entity_poly.entity_id
_entity_poly.type
_entity_poly.pdbx_seq_one_letter_code
_entity_poly.pdbx_strand_id
1 'polypeptide(L)'
;MNSASRTELISRALFMRRWGCRREAISRLTGRLRKIKDVIDAVKSGRVAGMTTNSFLPANKTLIFACSGGSDVGGVTDRVARRLTREGAGKMYCIAGIGARTESFLQNTRQAERILVLDGCPQRCARKTLEQAGLTVTQALELSSLGFMKGQTPEAEPVIEHVAAKARAALAS
;
A
#
# COMPACT_ATOMS: atom_id res chain seq x y z
N MET A 1 17.89 -59.56 36.76
CA MET A 1 17.12 -58.31 36.63
C MET A 1 15.68 -58.68 36.34
N ASN A 2 14.76 -58.39 37.28
CA ASN A 2 13.39 -58.91 37.25
C ASN A 2 12.55 -58.21 36.17
N SER A 3 11.63 -58.94 35.52
CA SER A 3 10.80 -58.44 34.40
C SER A 3 10.00 -57.17 34.74
N ALA A 4 9.69 -56.95 36.02
CA ALA A 4 8.98 -55.77 36.52
C ALA A 4 9.76 -54.45 36.37
N SER A 5 11.10 -54.45 36.43
CA SER A 5 11.88 -53.20 36.34
C SER A 5 12.06 -52.70 34.90
N ARG A 6 11.94 -53.59 33.91
CA ARG A 6 12.00 -53.26 32.48
C ARG A 6 10.72 -52.58 31.98
N THR A 7 9.57 -53.01 32.45
CA THR A 7 8.27 -52.40 32.13
C THR A 7 8.13 -51.00 32.74
N GLU A 8 8.64 -50.78 33.95
CA GLU A 8 8.67 -49.43 34.56
C GLU A 8 9.56 -48.44 33.80
N LEU A 9 10.74 -48.87 33.33
CA LEU A 9 11.65 -48.05 32.54
C LEU A 9 11.04 -47.66 31.18
N ILE A 10 10.36 -48.60 30.51
CA ILE A 10 9.68 -48.33 29.22
C ILE A 10 8.49 -47.40 29.41
N SER A 11 7.69 -47.59 30.46
CA SER A 11 6.57 -46.68 30.79
C SER A 11 7.05 -45.27 31.14
N ARG A 12 8.14 -45.12 31.91
CA ARG A 12 8.73 -43.81 32.22
C ARG A 12 9.31 -43.13 30.96
N ALA A 13 9.93 -43.89 30.05
CA ALA A 13 10.45 -43.36 28.79
C ALA A 13 9.33 -42.92 27.82
N LEU A 14 8.25 -43.70 27.69
CA LEU A 14 7.07 -43.34 26.89
C LEU A 14 6.32 -42.15 27.49
N PHE A 15 6.21 -42.08 28.82
CA PHE A 15 5.64 -40.94 29.52
C PHE A 15 6.48 -39.67 29.27
N MET A 16 7.81 -39.73 29.43
CA MET A 16 8.68 -38.57 29.18
C MET A 16 8.66 -38.12 27.71
N ARG A 17 8.61 -39.04 26.73
CA ARG A 17 8.44 -38.67 25.30
C ARG A 17 7.08 -38.02 25.02
N ARG A 18 5.99 -38.55 25.59
CA ARG A 18 4.63 -37.99 25.44
C ARG A 18 4.48 -36.63 26.13
N TRP A 19 5.15 -36.42 27.27
CA TRP A 19 5.19 -35.14 27.98
C TRP A 19 6.08 -34.11 27.29
N GLY A 20 7.23 -34.51 26.73
CA GLY A 20 8.08 -33.63 25.92
C GLY A 20 7.35 -33.10 24.68
N CYS A 21 6.68 -33.98 23.94
CA CYS A 21 5.90 -33.62 22.75
C CYS A 21 4.71 -32.70 23.09
N ARG A 22 4.03 -32.92 24.23
CA ARG A 22 3.00 -31.99 24.74
C ARG A 22 3.57 -30.63 25.14
N ARG A 23 4.72 -30.56 25.81
CA ARG A 23 5.37 -29.27 26.17
C ARG A 23 5.76 -28.48 24.93
N GLU A 24 6.26 -29.14 23.89
CA GLU A 24 6.66 -28.48 22.65
C GLU A 24 5.45 -28.00 21.82
N ALA A 25 4.35 -28.77 21.79
CA ALA A 25 3.10 -28.33 21.19
C ALA A 25 2.50 -27.12 21.93
N ILE A 26 2.55 -27.12 23.27
CA ILE A 26 2.11 -25.98 24.11
C ILE A 26 3.04 -24.77 23.91
N SER A 27 4.36 -24.96 23.78
CA SER A 27 5.30 -23.85 23.51
C SER A 27 5.06 -23.22 22.13
N ARG A 28 4.74 -24.04 21.11
CA ARG A 28 4.38 -23.57 19.76
C ARG A 28 3.02 -22.87 19.74
N LEU A 29 2.02 -23.36 20.47
CA LEU A 29 0.73 -22.67 20.63
C LEU A 29 0.89 -21.34 21.37
N THR A 30 1.66 -21.30 22.46
CA THR A 30 1.91 -20.06 23.22
C THR A 30 2.75 -19.05 22.44
N GLY A 31 3.64 -19.50 21.55
CA GLY A 31 4.35 -18.63 20.60
C GLY A 31 3.44 -18.03 19.53
N ARG A 32 2.51 -18.83 18.99
CA ARG A 32 1.52 -18.38 18.00
C ARG A 32 0.49 -17.42 18.62
N LEU A 33 0.05 -17.68 19.85
CA LEU A 33 -0.84 -16.81 20.61
C LEU A 33 -0.17 -15.48 20.99
N ARG A 34 1.13 -15.49 21.33
CA ARG A 34 1.92 -14.26 21.53
C ARG A 34 1.94 -13.39 20.28
N LYS A 35 2.24 -13.96 19.10
CA LYS A 35 2.21 -13.22 17.83
C LYS A 35 0.83 -12.61 17.52
N ILE A 36 -0.25 -13.35 17.79
CA ILE A 36 -1.62 -12.83 17.62
C ILE A 36 -1.89 -11.69 18.60
N LYS A 37 -1.49 -11.83 19.87
CA LYS A 37 -1.62 -10.78 20.87
C LYS A 37 -0.82 -9.53 20.49
N ASP A 38 0.41 -9.68 19.99
CA ASP A 38 1.25 -8.57 19.55
C ASP A 38 0.61 -7.80 18.38
N VAL A 39 -0.01 -8.51 17.42
CA VAL A 39 -0.78 -7.90 16.33
C VAL A 39 -2.02 -7.19 16.86
N ILE A 40 -2.78 -7.81 17.77
CA ILE A 40 -3.96 -7.20 18.39
C ILE A 40 -3.59 -5.97 19.20
N ASP A 41 -2.51 -6.03 19.98
CA ASP A 41 -2.01 -4.92 20.80
C ASP A 41 -1.44 -3.81 19.91
N ALA A 42 -0.84 -4.12 18.75
CA ALA A 42 -0.44 -3.14 17.75
C ALA A 42 -1.65 -2.44 17.10
N VAL A 43 -2.72 -3.18 16.78
CA VAL A 43 -3.99 -2.63 16.27
C VAL A 43 -4.66 -1.74 17.32
N LYS A 44 -4.76 -2.21 18.57
CA LYS A 44 -5.37 -1.46 19.68
C LYS A 44 -4.57 -0.23 20.11
N SER A 45 -3.23 -0.30 20.06
CA SER A 45 -2.36 0.83 20.39
C SER A 45 -2.20 1.84 19.25
N GLY A 46 -2.92 1.68 18.14
CA GLY A 46 -2.85 2.61 17.00
C GLY A 46 -1.48 2.66 16.32
N ARG A 47 -0.59 1.70 16.61
CA ARG A 47 0.74 1.59 15.99
C ARG A 47 0.71 1.05 14.56
N VAL A 48 -0.46 0.61 14.09
CA VAL A 48 -0.71 0.42 12.65
C VAL A 48 -0.95 1.82 12.08
N ALA A 49 0.13 2.47 11.66
CA ALA A 49 0.08 3.75 10.98
C ALA A 49 -0.87 3.65 9.77
N GLY A 50 -1.98 4.41 9.79
CA GLY A 50 -2.79 4.60 8.58
C GLY A 50 -4.31 4.66 8.69
N MET A 51 -4.90 4.86 9.87
CA MET A 51 -6.35 5.06 9.96
C MET A 51 -6.76 6.06 11.05
N THR A 52 -6.18 7.26 11.04
CA THR A 52 -6.73 8.39 11.80
C THR A 52 -7.80 9.07 10.96
N THR A 53 -9.05 8.77 11.29
CA THR A 53 -10.25 9.43 10.78
C THR A 53 -10.33 10.84 11.39
N ASN A 54 -9.79 11.87 10.73
CA ASN A 54 -10.52 13.14 10.57
C ASN A 54 -9.88 14.21 9.67
N SER A 55 -8.68 14.01 9.13
CA SER A 55 -8.14 14.92 8.11
C SER A 55 -7.34 14.12 7.10
N PHE A 56 -8.02 13.77 5.99
CA PHE A 56 -7.40 12.97 4.93
C PHE A 56 -6.34 13.73 4.13
N LEU A 57 -6.15 15.03 4.40
CA LEU A 57 -5.20 15.88 3.70
C LEU A 57 -3.82 15.82 4.39
N PRO A 58 -2.75 15.54 3.64
CA PRO A 58 -1.37 15.63 4.13
C PRO A 58 -0.98 17.06 4.54
N ALA A 59 0.09 17.20 5.33
CA ALA A 59 0.61 18.49 5.80
C ALA A 59 0.95 19.46 4.65
N ASN A 60 1.39 18.93 3.51
CA ASN A 60 1.42 19.60 2.22
C ASN A 60 0.14 19.26 1.46
N LYS A 61 -0.82 20.16 1.23
CA LYS A 61 -2.13 19.83 0.59
C LYS A 61 -2.04 19.47 -0.91
N THR A 62 -1.04 18.69 -1.29
CA THR A 62 -0.79 18.15 -2.63
C THR A 62 -1.39 16.76 -2.73
N LEU A 63 -2.36 16.60 -3.63
CA LEU A 63 -2.94 15.30 -3.99
C LEU A 63 -2.39 14.81 -5.31
N ILE A 64 -2.08 13.52 -5.38
CA ILE A 64 -1.52 12.86 -6.55
C ILE A 64 -2.55 11.83 -7.05
N PHE A 65 -2.97 11.95 -8.30
CA PHE A 65 -3.90 11.03 -8.93
C PHE A 65 -3.18 10.27 -10.04
N ALA A 66 -3.10 8.96 -9.93
CA ALA A 66 -2.67 8.12 -11.03
C ALA A 66 -3.88 7.55 -11.77
N CYS A 67 -3.76 7.35 -13.08
CA CYS A 67 -4.76 6.62 -13.86
C CYS A 67 -4.94 5.18 -13.35
N SER A 68 -3.88 4.55 -12.82
CA SER A 68 -3.88 3.20 -12.18
C SER A 68 -4.71 2.13 -12.92
N GLY A 69 -4.79 2.21 -14.25
CA GLY A 69 -5.53 1.26 -15.07
C GLY A 69 -4.74 -0.01 -15.38
N GLY A 70 -5.37 -0.98 -16.06
CA GLY A 70 -4.76 -2.28 -16.38
C GLY A 70 -3.70 -2.29 -17.48
N SER A 71 -3.14 -1.13 -17.86
CA SER A 71 -2.02 -1.05 -18.80
C SER A 71 -0.69 -1.06 -18.07
N ASP A 72 0.36 -1.47 -18.75
CA ASP A 72 1.77 -1.35 -18.35
C ASP A 72 2.14 0.08 -17.88
N VAL A 73 1.82 1.10 -18.68
CA VAL A 73 1.97 2.52 -18.31
C VAL A 73 1.07 2.93 -17.15
N GLY A 74 -0.04 2.22 -16.94
CA GLY A 74 -0.93 2.40 -15.79
C GLY A 74 -0.26 1.92 -14.51
N GLY A 75 0.34 0.72 -14.54
CA GLY A 75 1.16 0.18 -13.45
C GLY A 75 2.35 1.06 -13.11
N VAL A 76 3.04 1.62 -14.11
CA VAL A 76 4.11 2.62 -13.88
C VAL A 76 3.56 3.84 -13.13
N THR A 77 2.48 4.47 -13.61
CA THR A 77 1.91 5.66 -12.91
C THR A 77 1.46 5.36 -11.48
N ASP A 78 0.88 4.18 -11.23
CA ASP A 78 0.47 3.75 -9.90
C ASP A 78 1.67 3.62 -8.96
N ARG A 79 2.74 2.93 -9.39
CA ARG A 79 3.97 2.76 -8.60
C ARG A 79 4.65 4.10 -8.32
N VAL A 80 4.67 5.01 -9.30
CA VAL A 80 5.20 6.37 -9.12
C VAL A 80 4.39 7.13 -8.07
N ALA A 81 3.05 7.16 -8.16
CA ALA A 81 2.22 7.86 -7.18
C ALA A 81 2.41 7.31 -5.76
N ARG A 82 2.48 5.98 -5.59
CA ARG A 82 2.78 5.34 -4.30
C ARG A 82 4.16 5.69 -3.78
N ARG A 83 5.15 5.78 -4.67
CA ARG A 83 6.51 6.16 -4.31
C ARG A 83 6.57 7.61 -3.82
N LEU A 84 6.02 8.55 -4.57
CA LEU A 84 5.93 9.96 -4.17
C LEU A 84 5.20 10.14 -2.83
N THR A 85 4.19 9.31 -2.57
CA THR A 85 3.48 9.29 -1.29
C THR A 85 4.38 8.85 -0.13
N ARG A 86 5.17 7.79 -0.33
CA ARG A 86 6.13 7.32 0.68
C ARG A 86 7.27 8.31 0.91
N GLU A 87 7.66 9.05 -0.12
CA GLU A 87 8.68 10.11 -0.06
C GLU A 87 8.15 11.41 0.56
N GLY A 88 6.84 11.54 0.81
CA GLY A 88 6.21 12.74 1.38
C GLY A 88 6.02 13.89 0.39
N ALA A 89 6.27 13.69 -0.91
CA ALA A 89 6.12 14.72 -1.94
C ALA A 89 4.65 15.15 -2.17
N GLY A 90 3.71 14.29 -1.80
CA GLY A 90 2.27 14.54 -1.82
C GLY A 90 1.54 13.27 -1.39
N LYS A 91 0.20 13.25 -1.40
CA LYS A 91 -0.56 12.05 -1.06
C LYS A 91 -1.30 11.51 -2.27
N MET A 92 -1.05 10.25 -2.61
CA MET A 92 -1.85 9.53 -3.59
C MET A 92 -3.30 9.48 -3.12
N TYR A 93 -4.22 9.91 -3.99
CA TYR A 93 -5.64 9.96 -3.73
C TYR A 93 -6.42 9.09 -4.72
N CYS A 94 -7.56 8.56 -4.27
CA CYS A 94 -8.27 7.53 -5.03
C CYS A 94 -9.06 8.15 -6.18
N ILE A 95 -8.58 7.93 -7.42
CA ILE A 95 -9.30 8.37 -8.62
C ILE A 95 -10.65 7.65 -8.78
N ALA A 96 -10.74 6.39 -8.33
CA ALA A 96 -12.01 5.65 -8.36
C ALA A 96 -13.07 6.29 -7.44
N GLY A 97 -12.66 6.88 -6.31
CA GLY A 97 -13.57 7.63 -5.44
C GLY A 97 -14.13 8.88 -6.10
N ILE A 98 -13.32 9.57 -6.93
CA ILE A 98 -13.78 10.69 -7.76
C ILE A 98 -14.72 10.21 -8.85
N GLY A 99 -14.37 9.11 -9.55
CA GLY A 99 -15.22 8.51 -10.59
C GLY A 99 -16.58 8.06 -10.05
N ALA A 100 -16.61 7.52 -8.83
CA ALA A 100 -17.83 7.14 -8.12
C ALA A 100 -18.60 8.33 -7.52
N ARG A 101 -18.12 9.57 -7.72
CA ARG A 101 -18.74 10.80 -7.20
C ARG A 101 -18.99 10.75 -5.68
N THR A 102 -18.10 10.12 -4.94
CA THR A 102 -18.22 10.05 -3.48
C THR A 102 -17.93 11.43 -2.88
N GLU A 103 -18.91 12.00 -2.16
CA GLU A 103 -18.84 13.40 -1.70
C GLU A 103 -17.60 13.69 -0.84
N SER A 104 -17.20 12.76 0.03
CA SER A 104 -15.98 12.92 0.83
C SER A 104 -14.72 13.05 -0.03
N PHE A 105 -14.62 12.32 -1.14
CA PHE A 105 -13.48 12.43 -2.05
C PHE A 105 -13.50 13.74 -2.84
N LEU A 106 -14.68 14.18 -3.27
CA LEU A 106 -14.84 15.46 -3.97
C LEU A 106 -14.47 16.64 -3.07
N GLN A 107 -15.01 16.70 -1.85
CA GLN A 107 -14.75 17.79 -0.92
C GLN A 107 -13.29 17.87 -0.49
N ASN A 108 -12.68 16.73 -0.16
CA ASN A 108 -11.26 16.69 0.16
C ASN A 108 -10.40 17.17 -1.02
N THR A 109 -10.76 16.77 -2.24
CA THR A 109 -10.00 17.19 -3.43
C THR A 109 -10.15 18.68 -3.74
N ARG A 110 -11.33 19.27 -3.50
CA ARG A 110 -11.54 20.73 -3.63
C ARG A 110 -10.68 21.54 -2.66
N GLN A 111 -10.33 20.97 -1.51
CA GLN A 111 -9.49 21.61 -0.50
C GLN A 111 -7.99 21.43 -0.76
N ALA A 112 -7.60 20.67 -1.80
CA ALA A 112 -6.21 20.50 -2.17
C ALA A 112 -5.64 21.80 -2.74
N GLU A 113 -4.43 22.17 -2.32
CA GLU A 113 -3.69 23.32 -2.87
C GLU A 113 -3.07 22.98 -4.22
N ARG A 114 -2.66 21.71 -4.40
CA ARG A 114 -2.08 21.22 -5.65
C ARG A 114 -2.66 19.86 -5.99
N ILE A 115 -2.97 19.67 -7.27
CA ILE A 115 -3.43 18.40 -7.82
C ILE A 115 -2.48 18.03 -8.95
N LEU A 116 -1.68 16.98 -8.71
CA LEU A 116 -0.84 16.35 -9.73
C LEU A 116 -1.57 15.15 -10.31
N VAL A 117 -1.67 15.08 -11.62
CA VAL A 117 -2.20 13.92 -12.35
C VAL A 117 -1.07 13.19 -13.08
N LEU A 118 -1.04 11.87 -12.93
CA LEU A 118 -0.15 10.96 -13.65
C LEU A 118 -0.99 10.09 -14.59
N ASP A 119 -0.97 10.41 -15.88
CA ASP A 119 -1.69 9.66 -16.91
C ASP A 119 -0.71 8.84 -17.75
N GLY A 120 -0.96 7.53 -17.85
CA GLY A 120 -0.08 6.61 -18.55
C GLY A 120 -0.15 6.71 -20.08
N CYS A 121 -1.26 7.22 -20.63
CA CYS A 121 -1.51 7.22 -22.07
C CYS A 121 -2.38 8.43 -22.50
N PRO A 122 -2.51 8.69 -23.82
CA PRO A 122 -3.25 9.86 -24.34
C PRO A 122 -4.75 9.89 -24.00
N GLN A 123 -5.29 8.79 -23.44
CA GLN A 123 -6.68 8.76 -22.99
C GLN A 123 -6.94 9.69 -21.81
N ARG A 124 -5.91 9.98 -20.99
CA ARG A 124 -5.96 10.93 -19.87
C ARG A 124 -7.11 10.67 -18.90
N CYS A 125 -7.29 9.40 -18.52
CA CYS A 125 -8.47 8.98 -17.75
C CYS A 125 -8.54 9.72 -16.40
N ALA A 126 -7.43 9.84 -15.67
CA ALA A 126 -7.45 10.50 -14.36
C ALA A 126 -7.76 12.00 -14.50
N ARG A 127 -7.12 12.69 -15.45
CA ARG A 127 -7.39 14.10 -15.72
C ARG A 127 -8.84 14.33 -16.10
N LYS A 128 -9.36 13.57 -17.07
CA LYS A 128 -10.77 13.70 -17.51
C LYS A 128 -11.75 13.43 -16.38
N THR A 129 -11.48 12.43 -15.53
CA THR A 129 -12.33 12.15 -14.36
C THR A 129 -12.38 13.33 -13.39
N LEU A 130 -11.25 14.00 -13.13
CA LEU A 130 -11.20 15.19 -12.28
C LEU A 130 -11.92 16.38 -12.92
N GLU A 131 -11.66 16.66 -14.21
CA GLU A 131 -12.30 17.75 -14.94
C GLU A 131 -13.82 17.57 -15.01
N GLN A 132 -14.32 16.35 -15.27
CA GLN A 132 -15.75 16.02 -15.24
C GLN A 132 -16.36 16.16 -13.83
N ALA A 133 -15.55 16.12 -12.78
CA ALA A 133 -15.96 16.38 -11.40
C ALA A 133 -15.92 17.87 -11.01
N GLY A 134 -15.58 18.76 -11.95
CA GLY A 134 -15.43 20.19 -11.69
C GLY A 134 -14.20 20.49 -10.83
N LEU A 135 -13.20 19.61 -10.83
CA LEU A 135 -11.96 19.77 -10.08
C LEU A 135 -10.86 20.29 -11.02
N THR A 136 -10.14 21.31 -10.58
CA THR A 136 -9.08 21.94 -11.36
C THR A 136 -7.77 21.20 -11.17
N VAL A 137 -7.24 20.61 -12.24
CA VAL A 137 -5.92 19.98 -12.23
C VAL A 137 -4.84 21.05 -12.28
N THR A 138 -3.90 21.03 -11.33
CA THR A 138 -2.82 22.01 -11.22
C THR A 138 -1.64 21.62 -12.10
N GLN A 139 -1.25 20.34 -12.09
CA GLN A 139 -0.20 19.78 -12.94
C GLN A 139 -0.61 18.42 -13.49
N ALA A 140 -0.18 18.12 -14.72
CA ALA A 140 -0.41 16.83 -15.34
C ALA A 140 0.88 16.34 -16.01
N LEU A 141 1.25 15.09 -15.73
CA LEU A 141 2.32 14.38 -16.39
C LEU A 141 1.73 13.22 -17.18
N GLU A 142 1.96 13.23 -18.49
CA GLU A 142 1.55 12.16 -19.39
C GLU A 142 2.78 11.35 -19.78
N LEU A 143 2.74 10.02 -19.63
CA LEU A 143 3.90 9.18 -19.95
C LEU A 143 4.19 9.09 -21.45
N SER A 144 3.18 9.18 -22.31
CA SER A 144 3.36 9.19 -23.76
C SER A 144 4.14 10.41 -24.26
N SER A 145 4.06 11.56 -23.58
CA SER A 145 4.90 12.72 -23.92
C SER A 145 6.36 12.56 -23.51
N LEU A 146 6.66 11.57 -22.66
CA LEU A 146 8.01 11.15 -22.28
C LEU A 146 8.55 10.00 -23.16
N GLY A 147 7.78 9.55 -24.16
CA GLY A 147 8.14 8.42 -25.02
C GLY A 147 7.76 7.03 -24.47
N PHE A 148 7.06 6.96 -23.34
CA PHE A 148 6.57 5.68 -22.80
C PHE A 148 5.19 5.35 -23.36
N MET A 149 5.14 4.34 -24.23
CA MET A 149 3.93 3.92 -24.93
C MET A 149 3.30 2.70 -24.27
N LYS A 150 1.96 2.67 -24.28
CA LYS A 150 1.18 1.52 -23.80
C LYS A 150 1.50 0.26 -24.61
N GLY A 151 1.77 -0.83 -23.90
CA GLY A 151 2.18 -2.12 -24.46
C GLY A 151 3.67 -2.24 -24.77
N GLN A 152 4.47 -1.21 -24.48
CA GLN A 152 5.92 -1.15 -24.78
C GLN A 152 6.75 -0.70 -23.57
N THR A 153 6.10 -0.38 -22.45
CA THR A 153 6.75 0.23 -21.29
C THR A 153 6.84 -0.78 -20.15
N PRO A 154 8.02 -1.37 -19.88
CA PRO A 154 8.15 -2.29 -18.76
C PRO A 154 7.95 -1.56 -17.43
N GLU A 155 7.24 -2.19 -16.50
CA GLU A 155 7.12 -1.74 -15.09
C GLU A 155 8.42 -1.99 -14.30
N ALA A 156 9.53 -1.46 -14.81
CA ALA A 156 10.87 -1.62 -14.25
C ALA A 156 11.31 -0.39 -13.45
N GLU A 157 12.14 -0.59 -12.42
CA GLU A 157 12.61 0.49 -11.53
C GLU A 157 13.26 1.67 -12.28
N PRO A 158 14.08 1.49 -13.34
CA PRO A 158 14.63 2.63 -14.07
C PRO A 158 13.56 3.53 -14.72
N VAL A 159 12.47 2.94 -15.21
CA VAL A 159 11.34 3.68 -15.79
C VAL A 159 10.58 4.41 -14.69
N ILE A 160 10.32 3.72 -13.57
CA ILE A 160 9.63 4.30 -12.41
C ILE A 160 10.43 5.47 -11.85
N GLU A 161 11.75 5.34 -11.68
CA GLU A 161 12.62 6.42 -11.23
C GLU A 161 12.60 7.60 -12.20
N HIS A 162 12.74 7.35 -13.51
CA HIS A 162 12.71 8.40 -14.52
C HIS A 162 11.41 9.22 -14.43
N VAL A 163 10.27 8.53 -14.39
CA VAL A 163 8.95 9.19 -14.30
C VAL A 163 8.77 9.88 -12.94
N ALA A 164 9.23 9.27 -11.84
CA ALA A 164 9.17 9.88 -10.52
C ALA A 164 10.01 11.17 -10.43
N ALA A 165 11.18 11.20 -11.06
CA ALA A 165 12.02 12.40 -11.13
C ALA A 165 11.30 13.53 -11.89
N LYS A 166 10.65 13.22 -13.02
CA LYS A 166 9.84 14.19 -13.77
C LYS A 166 8.64 14.68 -12.96
N ALA A 167 7.97 13.78 -12.24
CA ALA A 167 6.84 14.14 -11.38
C ALA A 167 7.26 15.03 -10.20
N ARG A 168 8.42 14.77 -9.57
CA ARG A 168 8.98 15.66 -8.53
C ARG A 168 9.29 17.04 -9.07
N ALA A 169 9.91 17.13 -10.25
CA ALA A 169 10.19 18.42 -10.89
C ALA A 169 8.89 19.21 -11.16
N ALA A 170 7.82 18.54 -11.59
CA ALA A 170 6.51 19.16 -11.81
C ALA A 170 5.83 19.64 -10.51
N LEU A 171 6.13 19.02 -9.36
CA LEU A 171 5.62 19.47 -8.06
C LEU A 171 6.37 20.68 -7.49
N ALA A 172 7.61 20.91 -7.94
CA ALA A 172 8.46 22.00 -7.49
C ALA A 172 8.25 23.32 -8.26
N SER A 173 7.54 23.26 -9.40
CA SER A 173 7.14 24.42 -10.23
C SER A 173 5.77 24.96 -9.85
#